data_AF-A0A8S3VJY4-F1
#
_entry.id   AF-A0A8S3VJY4-F1
#
_cell.length_a   1.000
_cell.length_b   1.000
_cell.length_c   1.000
_cell.angle_alpha   90.00
_cell.angle_beta   90.00
_cell.angle_gamma   90.00
#
_symmetry.space_group_name_H-M   'P 1'
#
loop_
_entity.id
_entity.type
_entity.pdbx_description
1 polymer ?
#
loop_
_entity_poly.entity_id
_entity_poly.type
_entity_poly.pdbx_seq_one_letter_code
_entity_poly.pdbx_strand_id
1 'polypeptide(L)'
;MVTTLLFLCSFVGVVLAEEITITIFNFATANRVVKLNSTFLLLNTDSEIQCAQKCTSNSKCWSFSYSSNGECRLCERGWNSLCTICEEEIGAVLYSKDDEGTCINGGRLDQNNTCICLDGYAGTNCETIISDCTNGKTFPYYDGNDGILYIKPSASLTPIPVYCSLTQLRARTYIQRHYNPGFGFNQTWDNYRDGFGDMFTTAKDFWLGNVNTHYITSSGFYTLVFEMGNQDKSQVYQQEYEGFVLNDEASQFSFDFIHDYTVFLWHLFYI
;
A
#
# COMPACT_ATOMS: atom_id res chain seq x y z
N MET A 1 -22.61 -4.10 -35.07
CA MET A 1 -21.46 -4.48 -35.92
C MET A 1 -20.71 -5.54 -35.15
N VAL A 2 -20.83 -6.80 -35.59
CA VAL A 2 -20.24 -7.97 -34.93
C VAL A 2 -18.74 -7.93 -35.19
N THR A 3 -17.93 -7.98 -34.14
CA THR A 3 -16.49 -8.25 -34.27
C THR A 3 -16.14 -9.39 -33.34
N THR A 4 -16.16 -10.55 -33.97
CA THR A 4 -15.71 -11.87 -33.57
C THR A 4 -14.43 -11.83 -32.70
N LEU A 5 -14.49 -12.42 -31.49
CA LEU A 5 -13.29 -12.86 -30.78
C LEU A 5 -12.67 -14.01 -31.57
N LEU A 6 -11.52 -13.78 -32.19
CA LEU A 6 -10.67 -14.84 -32.70
C LEU A 6 -9.85 -15.39 -31.53
N PHE A 7 -10.16 -16.61 -31.11
CA PHE A 7 -9.20 -17.50 -30.46
C PHE A 7 -8.10 -17.82 -31.49
N LEU A 8 -6.88 -17.33 -31.25
CA LEU A 8 -5.68 -17.84 -31.91
C LEU A 8 -4.78 -18.47 -30.87
N CYS A 9 -4.96 -19.79 -30.74
CA CYS A 9 -3.96 -20.68 -30.19
C CYS A 9 -2.75 -20.67 -31.13
N SER A 10 -1.59 -20.25 -30.63
CA SER A 10 -0.29 -20.54 -31.26
C SER A 10 0.66 -21.03 -30.18
N PHE A 11 0.86 -22.35 -30.14
CA PHE A 11 2.02 -22.99 -29.53
C PHE A 11 3.29 -22.60 -30.32
N VAL A 12 4.32 -22.05 -29.65
CA VAL A 12 5.78 -22.29 -29.72
C VAL A 12 6.40 -21.29 -28.72
N GLY A 13 7.24 -21.60 -27.74
CA GLY A 13 7.95 -22.82 -27.39
C GLY A 13 8.55 -22.69 -25.98
N VAL A 14 8.91 -23.85 -25.43
CA VAL A 14 9.63 -24.02 -24.17
C VAL A 14 11.00 -23.33 -24.25
N VAL A 15 11.30 -22.44 -23.31
CA VAL A 15 12.70 -22.14 -22.94
C VAL A 15 12.89 -22.64 -21.51
N LEU A 16 13.72 -23.68 -21.42
CA LEU A 16 14.23 -24.23 -20.18
C LEU A 16 15.03 -23.18 -19.42
N ALA A 17 14.97 -23.32 -18.09
CA ALA A 17 15.77 -22.67 -17.07
C ALA A 17 17.13 -22.14 -17.55
N GLU A 18 17.39 -20.86 -17.27
CA GLU A 18 18.71 -20.43 -16.83
C GLU A 18 18.55 -19.76 -15.48
N GLU A 19 19.33 -20.24 -14.52
CA GLU A 19 19.50 -19.69 -13.19
C GLU A 19 19.75 -18.19 -13.28
N ILE A 20 18.83 -17.37 -12.79
CA ILE A 20 19.19 -15.99 -12.45
C ILE A 20 19.99 -16.08 -11.15
N THR A 21 21.30 -16.25 -11.29
CA THR A 21 22.26 -15.82 -10.28
C THR A 21 21.94 -14.37 -9.94
N ILE A 22 21.35 -14.15 -8.76
CA ILE A 22 21.30 -12.84 -8.13
C ILE A 22 22.76 -12.45 -7.91
N THR A 23 23.29 -11.65 -8.83
CA THR A 23 24.56 -10.96 -8.60
C THR A 23 24.25 -9.90 -7.55
N ILE A 24 24.54 -10.23 -6.30
CA ILE A 24 24.59 -9.24 -5.22
C ILE A 24 25.63 -8.21 -5.68
N PHE A 25 25.15 -7.03 -6.06
CA PHE A 25 26.03 -5.90 -6.35
C PHE A 25 26.74 -5.51 -5.07
N ASN A 26 27.96 -6.02 -4.94
CA ASN A 26 28.90 -5.66 -3.89
C ASN A 26 29.50 -4.30 -4.29
N PHE A 27 28.83 -3.20 -3.95
CA PHE A 27 29.43 -1.87 -4.06
C PHE A 27 30.31 -1.62 -2.83
N ALA A 28 31.52 -2.18 -2.88
CA ALA A 28 32.65 -1.62 -2.18
C ALA A 28 33.31 -0.58 -3.09
N THR A 29 32.99 0.70 -2.94
CA THR A 29 33.95 1.77 -3.26
C THR A 29 33.72 3.02 -2.43
N ALA A 30 34.67 3.20 -1.51
CA ALA A 30 35.22 4.43 -0.95
C ALA A 30 34.23 5.54 -0.53
N ASN A 31 34.13 5.77 0.79
CA ASN A 31 34.33 7.11 1.30
C ASN A 31 35.01 7.13 2.69
N ARG A 32 36.14 7.83 2.67
CA ARG A 32 37.00 8.40 3.71
C ARG A 32 36.40 8.45 5.14
N VAL A 33 37.10 7.81 6.08
CA VAL A 33 36.92 8.04 7.53
C VAL A 33 37.57 9.39 7.87
N VAL A 34 36.76 10.37 8.28
CA VAL A 34 37.24 11.59 8.93
C VAL A 34 36.62 11.65 10.32
N LYS A 35 37.48 11.65 11.34
CA LYS A 35 37.09 11.86 12.73
C LYS A 35 37.32 13.33 13.05
N LEU A 36 36.27 14.12 13.25
CA LEU A 36 36.37 15.42 13.93
C LEU A 36 35.13 15.65 14.81
N ASN A 37 35.39 16.30 15.95
CA ASN A 37 34.48 16.50 17.06
C ASN A 37 33.14 17.14 16.64
N SER A 38 32.07 16.72 17.33
CA SER A 38 30.69 17.28 17.34
C SER A 38 29.83 17.10 16.07
N THR A 39 29.22 15.91 16.00
CA THR A 39 27.78 15.61 15.79
C THR A 39 27.09 15.48 14.42
N PHE A 40 27.74 15.43 13.24
CA PHE A 40 27.04 14.94 12.01
C PHE A 40 27.92 14.11 11.07
N LEU A 41 27.33 13.05 10.49
CA LEU A 41 27.89 12.26 9.39
C LEU A 41 27.15 12.59 8.09
N LEU A 42 27.85 13.21 7.14
CA LEU A 42 27.35 13.48 5.78
C LEU A 42 27.61 12.28 4.87
N LEU A 43 26.58 11.84 4.14
CA LEU A 43 26.65 10.71 3.22
C LEU A 43 26.12 11.12 1.85
N ASN A 44 26.81 10.72 0.79
CA ASN A 44 26.25 10.73 -0.55
C ASN A 44 25.31 9.52 -0.68
N THR A 45 24.04 9.78 -0.95
CA THR A 45 23.00 8.80 -1.21
C THR A 45 22.08 9.33 -2.29
N ASP A 46 21.63 8.47 -3.19
CA ASP A 46 20.80 8.87 -4.34
C ASP A 46 19.32 9.02 -3.98
N SER A 47 18.94 8.63 -2.75
CA SER A 47 17.57 8.72 -2.25
C SER A 47 17.49 8.76 -0.73
N GLU A 48 16.37 9.29 -0.25
CA GLU A 48 15.95 9.28 1.14
C GLU A 48 15.92 7.86 1.73
N ILE A 49 15.49 6.85 0.95
CA ILE A 49 15.44 5.45 1.37
C ILE A 49 16.84 4.91 1.65
N GLN A 50 17.82 5.24 0.81
CA GLN A 50 19.22 4.86 1.06
C GLN A 50 19.78 5.55 2.30
N CYS A 51 19.38 6.81 2.55
CA CYS A 51 19.74 7.51 3.78
C CYS A 51 19.19 6.79 5.03
N ALA A 52 17.91 6.39 4.97
CA ALA A 52 17.25 5.60 6.00
C ALA A 52 17.99 4.28 6.27
N GLN A 53 18.30 3.51 5.22
CA GLN A 53 19.05 2.26 5.33
C GLN A 53 20.42 2.45 5.99
N LYS A 54 21.13 3.53 5.64
CA LYS A 54 22.42 3.87 6.25
C LYS A 54 22.28 4.29 7.71
N CYS A 55 21.19 4.98 8.09
CA CYS A 55 20.90 5.22 9.48
C CYS A 55 20.65 3.90 10.21
N THR A 56 19.69 3.08 9.74
CA THR A 56 19.31 1.79 10.36
C THR A 56 20.51 0.86 10.58
N SER A 57 21.41 0.78 9.61
CA SER A 57 22.65 -0.04 9.70
C SER A 57 23.73 0.53 10.63
N ASN A 58 23.67 1.82 10.99
CA ASN A 58 24.61 2.44 11.92
C ASN A 58 24.05 2.46 13.35
N SER A 59 24.58 1.62 14.24
CA SER A 59 24.17 1.52 15.65
C SER A 59 24.23 2.82 16.46
N LYS A 60 25.03 3.81 16.02
CA LYS A 60 25.11 5.14 16.65
C LYS A 60 24.17 6.16 16.03
N CYS A 61 23.67 5.90 14.83
CA CYS A 61 22.66 6.77 14.22
C CYS A 61 21.38 6.61 15.01
N TRP A 62 20.84 7.75 15.43
CA TRP A 62 19.61 7.87 16.18
C TRP A 62 18.53 8.55 15.33
N SER A 63 18.89 9.49 14.46
CA SER A 63 17.96 10.02 13.46
C SER A 63 18.68 10.39 12.17
N PHE A 64 17.96 10.66 11.09
CA PHE A 64 18.52 11.17 9.84
C PHE A 64 17.66 12.27 9.22
N SER A 65 18.28 13.12 8.42
CA SER A 65 17.58 14.08 7.56
C SER A 65 18.02 13.92 6.10
N TYR A 66 17.09 14.19 5.20
CA TYR A 66 17.32 14.17 3.75
C TYR A 66 16.80 15.46 3.13
N SER A 67 17.68 16.21 2.44
CA SER A 67 17.29 17.48 1.81
C SER A 67 16.87 17.28 0.35
N SER A 68 16.09 18.23 -0.19
CA SER A 68 15.71 18.27 -1.61
C SER A 68 16.89 18.38 -2.58
N ASN A 69 18.08 18.74 -2.08
CA ASN A 69 19.33 18.78 -2.84
C ASN A 69 20.08 17.44 -2.83
N GLY A 70 19.50 16.39 -2.25
CA GLY A 70 20.10 15.05 -2.17
C GLY A 70 21.09 14.85 -1.02
N GLU A 71 21.10 15.74 -0.02
CA GLU A 71 22.01 15.59 1.13
C GLU A 71 21.40 14.69 2.19
N CYS A 72 22.09 13.59 2.53
CA CYS A 72 21.78 12.71 3.65
C CYS A 72 22.66 13.01 4.86
N ARG A 73 22.05 13.22 6.02
CA ARG A 73 22.76 13.47 7.29
C ARG A 73 22.28 12.51 8.36
N LEU A 74 23.20 11.81 9.01
CA LEU A 74 22.92 10.96 10.18
C LEU A 74 23.23 11.73 11.48
N CYS A 75 22.26 11.77 12.38
CA CYS A 75 22.33 12.35 13.72
C CYS A 75 22.55 11.23 14.76
N GLU A 76 23.48 11.43 15.70
CA GLU A 76 23.87 10.40 16.70
C GLU A 76 23.19 10.57 18.09
N ARG A 77 22.25 11.51 18.28
CA ARG A 77 21.61 11.79 19.59
C ARG A 77 20.10 12.05 19.49
N GLY A 78 19.38 11.63 20.54
CA GLY A 78 17.93 11.80 20.72
C GLY A 78 17.47 13.08 21.41
N TRP A 79 16.14 13.21 21.54
CA TRP A 79 15.40 14.46 21.82
C TRP A 79 15.80 15.24 23.08
N ASN A 80 16.50 14.64 24.04
CA ASN A 80 16.61 15.20 25.40
C ASN A 80 18.01 15.72 25.81
N SER A 81 18.88 16.09 24.88
CA SER A 81 20.08 16.87 25.23
C SER A 81 20.55 17.79 24.10
N LEU A 82 20.12 19.05 24.13
CA LEU A 82 20.70 20.16 23.35
C LEU A 82 20.95 19.85 21.85
N CYS A 83 19.95 19.30 21.16
CA CYS A 83 20.00 19.06 19.72
C CYS A 83 18.97 19.90 18.97
N THR A 84 19.07 21.22 19.09
CA THR A 84 18.46 22.17 18.14
C THR A 84 19.14 22.13 16.75
N ILE A 85 20.28 21.43 16.63
CA ILE A 85 21.16 21.53 15.46
C ILE A 85 20.67 20.70 14.24
N CYS A 86 19.95 19.58 14.39
CA CYS A 86 19.47 18.80 13.22
C CYS A 86 18.31 19.50 12.48
N GLU A 87 17.39 20.15 13.20
CA GLU A 87 16.21 20.82 12.63
C GLU A 87 16.48 22.28 12.20
N GLU A 88 17.23 23.05 13.01
CA GLU A 88 17.42 24.49 12.75
C GLU A 88 18.31 24.81 11.55
N GLU A 89 19.17 23.89 11.09
CA GLU A 89 20.15 24.21 10.05
C GLU A 89 19.65 24.09 8.60
N ILE A 90 18.50 23.45 8.30
CA ILE A 90 18.23 23.07 6.89
C ILE A 90 16.75 23.04 6.46
N GLY A 91 15.77 23.12 7.37
CA GLY A 91 14.37 22.97 6.95
C GLY A 91 14.06 21.59 6.31
N ALA A 92 14.78 20.55 6.74
CA ALA A 92 14.60 19.17 6.30
C ALA A 92 13.73 18.38 7.29
N VAL A 93 13.06 17.33 6.81
CA VAL A 93 12.26 16.40 7.64
C VAL A 93 13.20 15.45 8.39
N LEU A 94 12.99 15.29 9.70
CA LEU A 94 13.79 14.45 10.60
C LEU A 94 13.12 13.08 10.83
N TYR A 95 13.89 12.00 10.75
CA TYR A 95 13.44 10.62 10.93
C TYR A 95 14.24 9.93 12.04
N SER A 96 13.61 9.49 13.13
CA SER A 96 14.30 8.94 14.32
C SER A 96 14.16 7.42 14.49
N LYS A 97 15.08 6.82 15.24
CA LYS A 97 15.19 5.39 15.57
C LYS A 97 14.60 5.01 16.93
N ASP A 98 14.23 5.97 17.76
CA ASP A 98 13.87 5.73 19.15
C ASP A 98 12.67 4.78 19.22
N ASP A 99 12.91 3.61 19.82
CA ASP A 99 11.91 2.72 20.40
C ASP A 99 11.48 3.17 21.81
N GLU A 100 11.80 4.40 22.25
CA GLU A 100 11.15 5.03 23.42
C GLU A 100 9.84 5.75 23.06
N GLY A 101 9.44 5.68 21.79
CA GLY A 101 8.08 6.03 21.38
C GLY A 101 7.13 4.91 21.78
N THR A 102 6.10 5.25 22.56
CA THR A 102 4.95 4.39 22.83
C THR A 102 4.34 3.78 21.54
N CYS A 103 4.60 4.35 20.35
CA CYS A 103 3.96 3.99 19.09
C CYS A 103 4.82 3.07 18.22
N ILE A 104 4.22 2.00 17.70
CA ILE A 104 4.82 1.04 16.75
C ILE A 104 4.15 1.14 15.37
N ASN A 105 4.60 0.33 14.40
CA ASN A 105 4.02 0.24 13.06
C ASN A 105 3.90 1.59 12.31
N GLY A 106 4.86 2.50 12.51
CA GLY A 106 4.89 3.80 11.84
C GLY A 106 3.96 4.86 12.47
N GLY A 107 3.38 4.59 13.64
CA GLY A 107 2.68 5.62 14.42
C GLY A 107 3.62 6.74 14.90
N ARG A 108 3.07 7.94 15.08
CA ARG A 108 3.78 9.13 15.57
C ARG A 108 3.16 9.64 16.87
N LEU A 109 3.96 10.21 17.76
CA LEU A 109 3.44 10.88 18.95
C LEU A 109 2.87 12.26 18.59
N ASP A 110 1.75 12.62 19.22
CA ASP A 110 1.24 14.00 19.23
C ASP A 110 1.88 14.84 20.35
N GLN A 111 1.46 16.10 20.49
CA GLN A 111 1.96 17.03 21.51
C GLN A 111 1.65 16.58 22.96
N ASN A 112 0.75 15.62 23.15
CA ASN A 112 0.31 15.09 24.44
C ASN A 112 0.87 13.68 24.71
N ASN A 113 1.88 13.24 23.96
CA ASN A 113 2.44 11.88 24.02
C ASN A 113 1.42 10.76 23.72
N THR A 114 0.41 11.04 22.91
CA THR A 114 -0.56 10.05 22.42
C THR A 114 -0.20 9.60 21.01
N CYS A 115 -0.35 8.30 20.73
CA CYS A 115 -0.06 7.77 19.41
C CYS A 115 -1.13 8.12 18.38
N ILE A 116 -0.68 8.76 17.30
CA ILE A 116 -1.42 8.90 16.04
C ILE A 116 -0.94 7.77 15.13
N CYS A 117 -1.83 6.81 14.86
CA CYS A 117 -1.52 5.64 14.06
C CYS A 117 -1.62 5.91 12.56
N LEU A 118 -0.89 5.12 11.77
CA LEU A 118 -1.10 5.06 10.33
C LEU A 118 -2.50 4.54 10.00
N ASP A 119 -2.99 4.89 8.83
CA ASP A 119 -4.35 4.54 8.40
C ASP A 119 -4.55 3.03 8.34
N GLY A 120 -5.53 2.50 9.09
CA GLY A 120 -5.76 1.06 9.27
C GLY A 120 -5.06 0.43 10.49
N TYR A 121 -4.24 1.19 11.23
CA TYR A 121 -3.71 0.79 12.52
C TYR A 121 -4.46 1.46 13.67
N ALA A 122 -4.51 0.78 14.81
CA ALA A 122 -5.20 1.20 16.01
C ALA A 122 -4.54 0.62 17.28
N GLY A 123 -5.01 1.06 18.44
CA GLY A 123 -4.44 0.71 19.74
C GLY A 123 -3.72 1.89 20.38
N THR A 124 -3.34 1.76 21.66
CA THR A 124 -2.64 2.86 22.36
C THR A 124 -1.27 3.12 21.77
N ASN A 125 -0.70 2.09 21.14
CA ASN A 125 0.65 2.04 20.63
C ASN A 125 0.64 1.70 19.12
N CYS A 126 -0.52 1.71 18.44
CA CYS A 126 -0.66 1.29 17.04
C CYS A 126 -0.32 -0.19 16.77
N GLU A 127 -0.54 -1.04 17.76
CA GLU A 127 -0.23 -2.47 17.75
C GLU A 127 -1.26 -3.33 17.00
N THR A 128 -2.47 -2.82 16.83
CA THR A 128 -3.55 -3.51 16.12
C THR A 128 -3.61 -3.01 14.70
N ILE A 129 -3.81 -3.94 13.75
CA ILE A 129 -4.10 -3.64 12.35
C ILE A 129 -5.44 -4.25 11.98
N ILE A 130 -6.24 -3.52 11.21
CA ILE A 130 -7.53 -4.01 10.73
C ILE A 130 -7.34 -5.15 9.73
N SER A 131 -8.22 -6.15 9.77
CA SER A 131 -8.13 -7.28 8.83
C SER A 131 -8.64 -6.92 7.43
N ASP A 132 -9.65 -6.04 7.36
CA ASP A 132 -10.27 -5.53 6.15
C ASP A 132 -11.05 -4.22 6.42
N CYS A 133 -11.66 -3.63 5.38
CA CYS A 133 -12.44 -2.40 5.52
C CYS A 133 -13.72 -2.58 6.38
N THR A 134 -14.27 -3.80 6.47
CA THR A 134 -15.44 -4.08 7.32
C THR A 134 -15.04 -4.00 8.79
N ASN A 135 -13.92 -4.63 9.15
CA ASN A 135 -13.33 -4.52 10.47
C ASN A 135 -13.02 -3.04 10.78
N GLY A 136 -12.39 -2.31 9.86
CA GLY A 136 -12.09 -0.88 10.02
C GLY A 136 -13.32 0.00 10.24
N LYS A 137 -14.49 -0.36 9.70
CA LYS A 137 -15.76 0.34 9.96
C LYS A 137 -16.31 0.10 11.38
N THR A 138 -16.06 -1.07 11.95
CA THR A 138 -16.58 -1.48 13.27
C THR A 138 -15.62 -1.22 14.43
N PHE A 139 -14.31 -1.20 14.15
CA PHE A 139 -13.24 -0.90 15.10
C PHE A 139 -13.14 0.62 15.29
N PRO A 140 -12.54 1.15 16.38
CA PRO A 140 -12.39 2.60 16.66
C PRO A 140 -11.63 3.45 15.61
N TYR A 141 -11.45 2.95 14.39
CA TYR A 141 -10.82 3.64 13.28
C TYR A 141 -11.83 4.37 12.36
N TYR A 142 -13.15 4.13 12.45
CA TYR A 142 -14.12 4.85 11.61
C TYR A 142 -14.13 6.36 11.91
N ASP A 143 -13.46 7.14 11.06
CA ASP A 143 -13.40 8.60 11.12
C ASP A 143 -14.54 9.29 10.35
N GLY A 144 -15.42 8.49 9.72
CA GLY A 144 -16.52 8.98 8.90
C GLY A 144 -16.22 9.13 7.41
N ASN A 145 -15.01 8.82 6.96
CA ASN A 145 -14.56 9.09 5.59
C ASN A 145 -14.21 7.81 4.81
N ASP A 146 -14.26 7.93 3.48
CA ASP A 146 -13.65 6.97 2.56
C ASP A 146 -12.17 7.31 2.40
N GLY A 147 -11.30 6.32 2.30
CA GLY A 147 -9.85 6.57 2.31
C GLY A 147 -9.02 5.33 2.00
N ILE A 148 -7.71 5.52 1.95
CA ILE A 148 -6.76 4.42 1.75
C ILE A 148 -6.31 3.94 3.10
N LEU A 149 -6.58 2.68 3.41
CA LEU A 149 -6.22 2.05 4.68
C LEU A 149 -5.29 0.88 4.44
N TYR A 150 -4.40 0.61 5.39
CA TYR A 150 -3.64 -0.63 5.43
C TYR A 150 -4.45 -1.72 6.12
N ILE A 151 -4.68 -2.82 5.41
CA ILE A 151 -5.35 -4.00 5.93
C ILE A 151 -4.35 -5.16 6.04
N LYS A 152 -4.56 -6.07 6.99
CA LYS A 152 -3.79 -7.31 7.11
C LYS A 152 -4.72 -8.53 7.11
N PRO A 153 -5.09 -9.04 5.92
CA PRO A 153 -5.76 -10.33 5.79
C PRO A 153 -4.89 -11.44 6.39
N SER A 154 -5.50 -12.48 6.94
CA SER A 154 -4.78 -13.58 7.61
C SER A 154 -3.87 -14.37 6.66
N ALA A 155 -4.23 -14.42 5.37
CA ALA A 155 -3.42 -15.03 4.33
C ALA A 155 -2.21 -14.17 3.89
N SER A 156 -2.16 -12.88 4.25
CA SER A 156 -1.06 -11.99 3.90
C SER A 156 -0.03 -11.86 5.03
N LEU A 157 1.26 -12.01 4.70
CA LEU A 157 2.35 -11.79 5.65
C LEU A 157 2.53 -10.30 6.00
N THR A 158 2.30 -9.43 5.01
CA THR A 158 2.49 -7.98 5.11
C THR A 158 1.18 -7.21 4.94
N PRO A 159 1.04 -6.02 5.54
CA PRO A 159 -0.08 -5.13 5.29
C PRO A 159 -0.23 -4.74 3.81
N ILE A 160 -1.47 -4.59 3.35
CA ILE A 160 -1.82 -4.23 1.96
C ILE A 160 -2.56 -2.89 2.00
N PRO A 161 -2.13 -1.86 1.24
CA PRO A 161 -2.90 -0.64 1.09
C PRO A 161 -4.11 -0.89 0.18
N VAL A 162 -5.30 -0.50 0.65
CA VAL A 162 -6.56 -0.64 -0.11
C VAL A 162 -7.40 0.62 -0.01
N TYR A 163 -8.15 0.91 -1.06
CA TYR A 163 -9.18 1.94 -0.99
C TYR A 163 -10.44 1.38 -0.33
N CYS A 164 -10.79 1.92 0.84
CA CYS A 164 -11.99 1.60 1.59
C CYS A 164 -13.08 2.64 1.34
N SER A 165 -14.30 2.19 1.04
CA SER A 165 -15.50 3.00 1.25
C SER A 165 -16.16 2.56 2.54
N LEU A 166 -16.16 3.45 3.53
CA LEU A 166 -16.71 3.20 4.85
C LEU A 166 -18.05 3.94 5.04
N THR A 167 -18.28 4.99 4.26
CA THR A 167 -19.48 5.84 4.31
C THR A 167 -20.76 5.12 3.86
N GLN A 168 -20.63 4.13 2.98
CA GLN A 168 -21.75 3.30 2.53
C GLN A 168 -22.27 2.41 3.65
N LEU A 169 -23.55 1.98 3.61
CA LEU A 169 -24.14 1.08 4.62
C LEU A 169 -23.25 -0.14 4.92
N ARG A 170 -22.78 -0.81 3.87
CA ARG A 170 -21.77 -1.88 3.95
C ARG A 170 -20.41 -1.32 3.56
N ALA A 171 -19.40 -1.53 4.39
CA ALA A 171 -18.04 -1.18 4.03
C ALA A 171 -17.60 -1.96 2.78
N ARG A 172 -16.83 -1.33 1.90
CA ARG A 172 -16.33 -1.95 0.68
C ARG A 172 -14.82 -1.79 0.58
N THR A 173 -14.12 -2.88 0.28
CA THR A 173 -12.73 -2.88 -0.16
C THR A 173 -12.72 -2.90 -1.68
N TYR A 174 -12.14 -1.87 -2.31
CA TYR A 174 -12.03 -1.83 -3.77
C TYR A 174 -10.80 -2.62 -4.22
N ILE A 175 -11.03 -3.67 -5.02
CA ILE A 175 -9.97 -4.44 -5.68
C ILE A 175 -9.69 -3.93 -7.10
N GLN A 176 -10.66 -3.25 -7.70
CA GLN A 176 -10.56 -2.60 -9.00
C GLN A 176 -11.44 -1.37 -9.00
N ARG A 177 -11.00 -0.35 -9.72
CA ARG A 177 -11.86 0.77 -10.11
C ARG A 177 -11.40 1.32 -11.45
N HIS A 178 -12.36 1.66 -12.29
CA HIS A 178 -12.12 2.36 -13.55
C HIS A 178 -13.08 3.52 -13.71
N TYR A 179 -12.55 4.72 -13.94
CA TYR A 179 -13.31 5.94 -14.16
C TYR A 179 -12.77 6.72 -15.36
N ASN A 180 -11.46 6.80 -15.54
CA ASN A 180 -10.84 7.55 -16.61
C ASN A 180 -10.73 6.73 -17.91
N PRO A 181 -11.42 7.10 -19.01
CA PRO A 181 -11.37 6.37 -20.28
C PRO A 181 -9.97 6.28 -20.91
N GLY A 182 -9.05 7.17 -20.53
CA GLY A 182 -7.67 7.18 -21.02
C GLY A 182 -6.74 6.21 -20.29
N PHE A 183 -7.19 5.58 -19.19
CA PHE A 183 -6.37 4.64 -18.42
C PHE A 183 -6.47 3.23 -19.01
N GLY A 184 -5.33 2.68 -19.44
CA GLY A 184 -5.27 1.40 -20.13
C GLY A 184 -5.25 0.21 -19.17
N PHE A 185 -6.27 -0.64 -19.26
CA PHE A 185 -6.32 -1.94 -18.56
C PHE A 185 -5.70 -3.09 -19.36
N ASN A 186 -5.23 -2.88 -20.60
CA ASN A 186 -4.50 -3.91 -21.34
C ASN A 186 -3.06 -4.02 -20.82
N GLN A 187 -2.85 -4.90 -19.84
CA GLN A 187 -1.60 -5.05 -19.08
C GLN A 187 -1.03 -6.47 -19.18
N THR A 188 0.25 -6.63 -18.79
CA THR A 188 0.94 -7.93 -18.75
C THR A 188 0.44 -8.82 -17.61
N TRP A 189 0.75 -10.11 -17.66
CA TRP A 189 0.46 -11.04 -16.55
C TRP A 189 1.06 -10.56 -15.23
N ASP A 190 2.34 -10.16 -15.23
CA ASP A 190 3.02 -9.67 -14.03
C ASP A 190 2.31 -8.43 -13.44
N ASN A 191 1.86 -7.50 -14.29
CA ASN A 191 1.10 -6.34 -13.82
C ASN A 191 -0.24 -6.75 -13.20
N TYR A 192 -0.96 -7.71 -13.79
CA TYR A 192 -2.19 -8.23 -13.18
C TYR A 192 -1.92 -9.01 -11.89
N ARG A 193 -0.81 -9.74 -11.80
CA ARG A 193 -0.38 -10.45 -10.60
C ARG A 193 -0.13 -9.48 -9.45
N ASP A 194 0.69 -8.46 -9.69
CA ASP A 194 1.22 -7.55 -8.66
C ASP A 194 0.34 -6.33 -8.40
N GLY A 195 -0.44 -5.89 -9.39
CA GLY A 195 -1.26 -4.68 -9.35
C GLY A 195 -0.68 -3.53 -10.18
N PHE A 196 -1.55 -2.60 -10.58
CA PHE A 196 -1.18 -1.41 -11.36
C PHE A 196 -2.20 -0.28 -11.19
N GLY A 197 -1.80 0.92 -11.64
CA GLY A 197 -2.60 2.14 -11.50
C GLY A 197 -2.33 2.85 -10.18
N ASP A 198 -3.20 3.80 -9.83
CA ASP A 198 -2.98 4.68 -8.70
C ASP A 198 -4.28 5.00 -7.95
N MET A 199 -4.43 4.35 -6.79
CA MET A 199 -5.56 4.55 -5.88
C MET A 199 -5.51 5.88 -5.10
N PHE A 200 -4.38 6.58 -5.09
CA PHE A 200 -4.17 7.87 -4.43
C PHE A 200 -4.60 9.06 -5.30
N THR A 201 -4.77 8.85 -6.61
CA THR A 201 -5.30 9.90 -7.52
C THR A 201 -6.78 10.17 -7.29
N THR A 202 -7.27 11.31 -7.79
CA THR A 202 -8.71 11.64 -7.74
C THR A 202 -9.57 10.67 -8.56
N ALA A 203 -9.04 10.14 -9.66
CA ALA A 203 -9.76 9.22 -10.54
C ALA A 203 -9.84 7.81 -9.94
N LYS A 204 -8.78 7.41 -9.21
CA LYS A 204 -8.65 6.10 -8.55
C LYS A 204 -8.79 4.95 -9.55
N ASP A 205 -8.15 5.06 -10.71
CA ASP A 205 -8.06 3.98 -11.69
C ASP A 205 -6.94 3.02 -11.29
N PHE A 206 -7.31 1.81 -10.86
CA PHE A 206 -6.34 0.80 -10.42
C PHE A 206 -6.86 -0.63 -10.49
N TRP A 207 -5.92 -1.56 -10.48
CA TRP A 207 -6.09 -2.98 -10.17
C TRP A 207 -5.21 -3.32 -8.97
N LEU A 208 -5.79 -3.87 -7.91
CA LEU A 208 -5.07 -4.14 -6.65
C LEU A 208 -3.99 -5.22 -6.79
N GLY A 209 -4.10 -6.08 -7.81
CA GLY A 209 -3.23 -7.23 -8.02
C GLY A 209 -3.88 -8.53 -7.58
N ASN A 210 -3.75 -9.57 -8.40
CA ASN A 210 -4.38 -10.87 -8.16
C ASN A 210 -3.88 -11.52 -6.87
N VAL A 211 -2.59 -11.36 -6.53
CA VAL A 211 -2.02 -11.89 -5.29
C VAL A 211 -2.68 -11.24 -4.07
N ASN A 212 -2.83 -9.91 -4.07
CA ASN A 212 -3.50 -9.20 -3.00
C ASN A 212 -4.99 -9.55 -2.90
N THR A 213 -5.68 -9.67 -4.05
CA THR A 213 -7.08 -10.10 -4.10
C THR A 213 -7.26 -11.53 -3.60
N HIS A 214 -6.36 -12.46 -3.93
CA HIS A 214 -6.35 -13.81 -3.39
C HIS A 214 -6.22 -13.78 -1.86
N TYR A 215 -5.26 -13.04 -1.31
CA TYR A 215 -5.08 -12.94 0.14
C TYR A 215 -6.32 -12.40 0.85
N ILE A 216 -6.98 -11.39 0.28
CA ILE A 216 -8.21 -10.85 0.86
C ILE A 216 -9.31 -11.92 0.82
N THR A 217 -9.63 -12.42 -0.37
CA THR A 217 -10.80 -13.29 -0.59
C THR A 217 -10.67 -14.68 0.04
N SER A 218 -9.44 -15.17 0.29
CA SER A 218 -9.19 -16.42 1.01
C SER A 218 -9.18 -16.27 2.54
N SER A 219 -9.15 -15.05 3.07
CA SER A 219 -9.08 -14.79 4.52
C SER A 219 -10.45 -14.79 5.21
N GLY A 220 -11.54 -14.92 4.47
CA GLY A 220 -12.89 -14.81 5.02
C GLY A 220 -13.99 -15.05 3.99
N PHE A 221 -15.23 -14.78 4.39
CA PHE A 221 -16.40 -14.92 3.52
C PHE A 221 -16.74 -13.56 2.90
N TYR A 222 -16.46 -13.40 1.62
CA TYR A 222 -16.66 -12.13 0.90
C TYR A 222 -17.71 -12.26 -0.20
N THR A 223 -18.43 -11.17 -0.43
CA THR A 223 -19.26 -10.98 -1.62
C THR A 223 -18.53 -10.04 -2.56
N LEU A 224 -18.25 -10.46 -3.79
CA LEU A 224 -17.76 -9.57 -4.83
C LEU A 224 -18.93 -8.77 -5.37
N VAL A 225 -18.84 -7.44 -5.30
CA VAL A 225 -19.83 -6.53 -5.89
C VAL A 225 -19.24 -5.90 -7.14
N PHE A 226 -19.82 -6.22 -8.29
CA PHE A 226 -19.50 -5.61 -9.57
C PHE A 226 -20.52 -4.52 -9.87
N GLU A 227 -20.05 -3.28 -9.97
CA GLU A 227 -20.89 -2.11 -10.22
C GLU A 227 -20.41 -1.40 -11.51
N MET A 228 -21.34 -1.14 -12.41
CA MET A 228 -21.10 -0.37 -13.63
C MET A 228 -22.10 0.77 -13.72
N GLY A 229 -21.64 1.95 -14.09
CA GLY A 229 -22.51 3.09 -14.36
C GLY A 229 -22.12 3.83 -15.63
N ASN A 230 -23.08 4.55 -16.19
CA ASN A 230 -22.78 5.59 -17.17
C ASN A 230 -22.05 6.78 -16.51
N GLN A 231 -21.44 7.65 -17.32
CA GLN A 231 -20.57 8.74 -16.82
C GLN A 231 -21.28 9.69 -15.84
N ASP A 232 -22.57 9.95 -16.05
CA ASP A 232 -23.43 10.79 -15.20
C ASP A 232 -24.07 9.99 -14.05
N LYS A 233 -23.79 8.69 -13.95
CA LYS A 233 -24.34 7.75 -12.95
C LYS A 233 -25.87 7.68 -12.92
N SER A 234 -26.55 8.13 -13.98
CA SER A 234 -28.02 8.06 -14.07
C SER A 234 -28.54 6.62 -14.26
N GLN A 235 -27.68 5.69 -14.68
CA GLN A 235 -27.96 4.26 -14.76
C GLN A 235 -26.82 3.48 -14.12
N VAL A 236 -27.15 2.65 -13.13
CA VAL A 236 -26.21 1.78 -12.42
C VAL A 236 -26.69 0.34 -12.48
N TYR A 237 -25.82 -0.55 -12.93
CA TYR A 237 -26.02 -1.99 -12.88
C TYR A 237 -25.11 -2.58 -11.80
N GLN A 238 -25.67 -3.48 -10.98
CA GLN A 238 -24.93 -4.17 -9.93
C GLN A 238 -25.15 -5.68 -10.03
N GLN A 239 -24.06 -6.44 -9.92
CA GLN A 239 -24.05 -7.90 -9.81
C GLN A 239 -23.24 -8.28 -8.56
N GLU A 240 -23.77 -9.21 -7.78
CA GLU A 240 -23.11 -9.73 -6.59
C GLU A 240 -22.77 -11.21 -6.77
N TYR A 241 -21.59 -11.62 -6.33
CA TYR A 241 -21.15 -13.02 -6.25
C TYR A 241 -20.81 -13.32 -4.79
N GLU A 242 -21.67 -14.09 -4.13
CA GLU A 242 -21.52 -14.45 -2.72
C GLU A 242 -20.55 -15.63 -2.55
N GLY A 243 -19.74 -15.57 -1.49
CA GLY A 243 -18.72 -16.58 -1.22
C GLY A 243 -17.62 -16.57 -2.28
N PHE A 244 -17.30 -15.38 -2.81
CA PHE A 244 -16.32 -15.22 -3.87
C PHE A 244 -14.91 -15.47 -3.35
N VAL A 245 -14.16 -16.32 -4.03
CA VAL A 245 -12.75 -16.61 -3.77
C VAL A 245 -11.98 -16.52 -5.07
N LEU A 246 -10.89 -15.76 -5.07
CA LEU A 246 -9.86 -15.85 -6.10
C LEU A 246 -8.80 -16.84 -5.61
N ASN A 247 -8.50 -17.88 -6.37
CA ASN A 247 -7.50 -18.89 -6.00
C ASN A 247 -6.06 -18.38 -6.21
N ASP A 248 -5.08 -19.20 -5.84
CA ASP A 248 -3.66 -18.83 -5.91
C ASP A 248 -3.11 -18.82 -7.36
N GLU A 249 -1.85 -18.40 -7.50
CA GLU A 249 -1.18 -18.33 -8.80
C GLU A 249 -0.98 -19.71 -9.45
N ALA A 250 -0.79 -20.76 -8.64
CA ALA A 250 -0.67 -22.13 -9.15
C ALA A 250 -1.97 -22.60 -9.82
N SER A 251 -3.11 -22.11 -9.33
CA SER A 251 -4.44 -22.28 -9.91
C SER A 251 -4.77 -21.21 -10.97
N GLN A 252 -3.77 -20.44 -11.41
CA GLN A 252 -3.88 -19.36 -12.38
C GLN A 252 -4.90 -18.28 -12.00
N PHE A 253 -5.09 -18.04 -10.69
CA PHE A 253 -6.10 -17.12 -10.17
C PHE A 253 -7.52 -17.42 -10.69
N SER A 254 -7.88 -18.70 -10.86
CA SER A 254 -9.28 -19.08 -11.10
C SER A 254 -10.16 -18.59 -9.97
N PHE A 255 -11.42 -18.26 -10.24
CA PHE A 255 -12.36 -17.81 -9.21
C PHE A 255 -13.50 -18.80 -9.01
N ASP A 256 -13.98 -18.87 -7.78
CA ASP A 256 -15.13 -19.64 -7.36
C ASP A 256 -16.13 -18.73 -6.62
N PHE A 257 -17.42 -19.08 -6.66
CA PHE A 257 -18.47 -18.43 -5.89
C PHE A 257 -19.60 -19.42 -5.61
N ILE A 258 -20.42 -19.13 -4.59
CA ILE A 258 -21.51 -20.00 -4.16
C ILE A 258 -22.81 -19.62 -4.87
N HIS A 259 -23.15 -18.34 -4.87
CA HIS A 259 -24.38 -17.79 -5.43
C HIS A 259 -24.12 -16.49 -6.18
N ASP A 260 -24.91 -16.21 -7.21
CA ASP A 260 -24.90 -14.96 -7.93
C ASP A 260 -26.27 -14.25 -7.89
N TYR A 261 -26.25 -12.93 -7.73
CA TYR A 261 -27.45 -12.11 -7.62
C TYR A 261 -27.34 -10.87 -8.52
N THR A 262 -28.31 -10.68 -9.40
CA THR A 262 -28.43 -9.44 -10.17
C THR A 262 -29.27 -8.42 -9.42
N VAL A 263 -28.69 -7.26 -9.14
CA VAL A 263 -29.37 -6.15 -8.46
C VAL A 263 -29.57 -5.01 -9.47
N PHE A 264 -30.81 -4.82 -9.89
CA PHE A 264 -31.18 -3.67 -10.70
C PHE A 264 -31.57 -2.49 -9.81
N LEU A 265 -30.66 -1.53 -9.67
CA LEU A 265 -30.91 -0.27 -8.95
C LEU A 265 -31.71 0.70 -9.84
N TRP A 266 -32.95 0.38 -10.16
CA TRP A 266 -33.87 1.35 -10.75
C TRP A 266 -34.43 2.24 -9.62
N HIS A 267 -34.04 3.52 -9.60
CA HIS A 267 -34.54 4.63 -8.75
C HIS A 267 -33.88 4.82 -7.37
N LEU A 268 -32.74 5.53 -7.32
CA LEU A 268 -32.32 6.29 -6.11
C LEU A 268 -31.69 7.67 -6.39
N PHE A 269 -31.87 8.24 -7.60
CA PHE A 269 -31.51 9.64 -7.87
C PHE A 269 -32.76 10.47 -8.18
N TYR A 270 -33.63 10.63 -7.18
CA TYR A 270 -34.54 11.76 -7.06
C TYR A 270 -34.72 12.03 -5.57
N ILE A 271 -33.92 12.97 -5.04
CA ILE A 271 -34.24 13.99 -4.04
C ILE A 271 -33.14 15.04 -4.15
#